data_AF-A0A355F803-F1
#
_entry.id   AF-A0A355F803-F1
#
_cell.length_a   1.000
_cell.length_b   1.000
_cell.length_c   1.000
_cell.angle_alpha   90.00
_cell.angle_beta   90.00
_cell.angle_gamma   90.00
#
_symmetry.space_group_name_H-M   'P 1'
#
loop_
_entity.id
_entity.type
_entity.pdbx_description
1 polymer ?
#
loop_
_entity_poly.entity_id
_entity_poly.type
_entity_poly.pdbx_seq_one_letter_code
_entity_poly.pdbx_strand_id
1 'polypeptide(L)'
;FLVGGATVTATKTASGTFVVGGTVTYTIVLTNSGTSAAPDNAGDEFTDTLPAGLTLTGASATSGTASTAGNTATWNGSIPASGSVTLTITATVNAGTEGTTLNNQGTVSFDSDLNGSNESTAVTDDPGVTGTGNPTPITITGLPVQEIPTVSEIGLLALGLGLLLAAWTILRRRSARV
;
A
#
# COMPACT_ATOMS: atom_id res chain seq x y z
N PHE A 1 17.36 2.55 -41.29
CA PHE A 1 16.23 1.65 -41.09
C PHE A 1 15.96 1.67 -39.61
N LEU A 2 14.82 2.20 -39.16
CA LEU A 2 14.42 2.04 -37.76
C LEU A 2 14.05 0.56 -37.62
N VAL A 3 14.93 -0.23 -37.02
CA VAL A 3 14.54 -1.57 -36.56
C VAL A 3 13.49 -1.33 -35.49
N GLY A 4 12.26 -1.79 -35.72
CA GLY A 4 11.16 -1.62 -34.77
C GLY A 4 11.44 -2.39 -33.49
N GLY A 5 11.42 -1.70 -32.36
CA GLY A 5 11.68 -2.25 -31.04
C GLY A 5 10.45 -2.29 -30.14
N ALA A 6 10.62 -2.81 -28.92
CA ALA A 6 9.65 -2.64 -27.86
C ALA A 6 9.90 -1.33 -27.10
N THR A 7 8.86 -0.70 -26.59
CA THR A 7 8.98 0.48 -25.72
C THR A 7 7.95 0.36 -24.64
N VAL A 8 8.38 -0.05 -23.45
CA VAL A 8 7.48 -0.35 -22.34
C VAL A 8 7.47 0.78 -21.34
N THR A 9 6.27 1.24 -20.99
CA THR A 9 6.02 2.12 -19.85
C THR A 9 5.14 1.39 -18.84
N ALA A 10 5.16 1.85 -17.60
CA ALA A 10 4.38 1.25 -16.53
C ALA A 10 3.71 2.34 -15.69
N THR A 11 2.40 2.22 -15.45
CA THR A 11 1.70 3.06 -14.47
C THR A 11 1.30 2.24 -13.27
N LYS A 12 1.16 2.89 -12.12
CA LYS A 12 0.74 2.24 -10.89
C LYS A 12 -0.19 3.12 -10.08
N THR A 13 -1.28 2.52 -9.63
CA THR A 13 -2.27 3.17 -8.76
C THR A 13 -2.55 2.28 -7.56
N ALA A 14 -2.99 2.89 -6.46
CA ALA A 14 -3.36 2.19 -5.24
C ALA A 14 -4.83 2.45 -4.89
N SER A 15 -5.49 1.43 -4.35
CA SER A 15 -6.85 1.51 -3.83
C SER A 15 -7.00 0.61 -2.61
N GLY A 16 -8.07 0.78 -1.85
CA GLY A 16 -8.39 -0.04 -0.69
C GLY A 16 -8.62 0.76 0.58
N THR A 17 -8.31 0.16 1.72
CA THR A 17 -8.49 0.80 3.05
C THR A 17 -7.12 1.01 3.69
N PHE A 18 -6.66 2.26 3.69
CA PHE A 18 -5.33 2.63 4.20
C PHE A 18 -5.37 2.89 5.70
N VAL A 19 -5.63 1.83 6.46
CA VAL A 19 -5.55 1.74 7.92
C VAL A 19 -4.81 0.47 8.27
N VAL A 20 -4.26 0.36 9.49
CA VAL A 20 -3.63 -0.88 9.95
C VAL A 20 -4.59 -2.07 9.86
N GLY A 21 -4.10 -3.18 9.33
CA GLY A 21 -4.89 -4.38 9.01
C GLY A 21 -5.76 -4.26 7.75
N GLY A 22 -5.84 -3.07 7.15
CA GLY A 22 -6.54 -2.83 5.90
C GLY A 22 -5.84 -3.48 4.71
N THR A 23 -6.61 -3.71 3.65
CA THR A 23 -6.09 -4.26 2.38
C THR A 23 -5.75 -3.13 1.42
N VAL A 24 -4.58 -3.22 0.81
CA VAL A 24 -4.10 -2.37 -0.28
C VAL A 24 -4.08 -3.20 -1.55
N THR A 25 -4.69 -2.67 -2.61
CA THR A 25 -4.61 -3.23 -3.96
C THR A 25 -3.88 -2.24 -4.85
N TYR A 26 -2.71 -2.65 -5.34
CA TYR A 26 -1.99 -1.96 -6.40
C TYR A 26 -2.41 -2.51 -7.76
N THR A 27 -2.76 -1.60 -8.68
CA THR A 27 -3.02 -1.91 -10.08
C THR A 27 -1.90 -1.34 -10.92
N ILE A 28 -1.19 -2.21 -11.62
CA ILE A 28 -0.06 -1.86 -12.49
C ILE A 28 -0.48 -2.13 -13.94
N VAL A 29 -0.27 -1.16 -14.82
CA VAL A 29 -0.52 -1.33 -16.26
C VAL A 29 0.80 -1.19 -17.00
N LEU A 30 1.29 -2.30 -17.54
CA LEU A 30 2.45 -2.32 -18.44
C LEU A 30 1.96 -2.09 -19.87
N THR A 31 2.47 -1.07 -20.54
CA THR A 31 2.04 -0.68 -21.88
C THR A 31 3.23 -0.70 -22.83
N ASN A 32 3.12 -1.43 -23.94
CA ASN A 32 4.13 -1.43 -24.99
C ASN A 32 3.67 -0.53 -26.15
N SER A 33 4.29 0.63 -26.31
CA SER A 33 4.03 1.55 -27.43
C SER A 33 4.90 1.26 -28.67
N GLY A 34 5.77 0.25 -28.58
CA GLY A 34 6.61 -0.22 -29.67
C GLY A 34 5.81 -0.90 -30.79
N THR A 35 6.48 -1.07 -31.92
CA THR A 35 5.92 -1.75 -33.11
C THR A 35 6.10 -3.27 -33.08
N SER A 36 6.91 -3.76 -32.15
CA SER A 36 7.16 -5.18 -31.90
C SER A 36 6.71 -5.56 -30.49
N ALA A 37 6.37 -6.83 -30.27
CA ALA A 37 6.05 -7.32 -28.93
C ALA A 37 7.30 -7.27 -28.04
N ALA A 38 7.13 -6.96 -26.76
CA ALA A 38 8.15 -7.22 -25.76
C ALA A 38 8.10 -8.71 -25.40
N PRO A 39 9.16 -9.50 -25.65
CA PRO A 39 9.17 -10.93 -25.34
C PRO A 39 9.34 -11.19 -23.84
N ASP A 40 9.03 -12.42 -23.44
CA ASP A 40 9.40 -13.02 -22.15
C ASP A 40 10.82 -13.58 -22.30
N ASN A 41 11.78 -12.98 -21.61
CA ASN A 41 13.20 -13.28 -21.72
C ASN A 41 13.74 -13.83 -20.39
N ALA A 42 15.02 -14.19 -20.36
CA ALA A 42 15.62 -14.66 -19.11
C ALA A 42 15.69 -13.52 -18.06
N GLY A 43 15.01 -13.71 -16.94
CA GLY A 43 14.96 -12.76 -15.82
C GLY A 43 13.53 -12.54 -15.35
N ASP A 44 13.32 -11.55 -14.49
CA ASP A 44 11.99 -11.05 -14.18
C ASP A 44 11.66 -9.83 -15.07
N GLU A 45 10.60 -9.88 -15.89
CA GLU A 45 10.16 -8.71 -16.68
C GLU A 45 9.59 -7.61 -15.81
N PHE A 46 9.00 -7.94 -14.67
CA PHE A 46 8.55 -6.95 -13.69
C PHE A 46 8.86 -7.40 -12.27
N THR A 47 9.30 -6.46 -11.45
CA THR A 47 9.61 -6.68 -10.03
C THR A 47 9.07 -5.55 -9.17
N ASP A 48 8.53 -5.89 -8.00
CA ASP A 48 7.93 -4.93 -7.08
C ASP A 48 8.12 -5.41 -5.65
N THR A 49 9.05 -4.78 -4.93
CA THR A 49 9.27 -5.08 -3.51
C THR A 49 8.50 -4.08 -2.67
N LEU A 50 7.48 -4.57 -1.96
CA LEU A 50 6.65 -3.70 -1.13
C LEU A 50 7.46 -3.13 0.04
N PRO A 51 7.18 -1.88 0.47
CA PRO A 51 7.80 -1.30 1.67
C PRO A 51 7.46 -2.12 2.92
N ALA A 52 8.35 -2.13 3.93
CA ALA A 52 8.19 -2.94 5.15
C ALA A 52 6.90 -2.67 5.95
N GLY A 53 6.23 -1.54 5.71
CA GLY A 53 4.90 -1.24 6.27
C GLY A 53 3.75 -2.03 5.63
N LEU A 54 4.02 -2.82 4.60
CA LEU A 54 3.06 -3.69 3.93
C LEU A 54 3.54 -5.14 3.95
N THR A 55 2.60 -6.06 4.07
CA THR A 55 2.81 -7.50 3.84
C THR A 55 2.14 -7.91 2.55
N LEU A 56 2.90 -8.38 1.57
CA LEU A 56 2.40 -8.93 0.31
C LEU A 56 1.53 -10.17 0.57
N THR A 57 0.31 -10.17 0.03
CA THR A 57 -0.63 -11.30 0.18
C THR A 57 -0.90 -12.04 -1.13
N GLY A 58 -0.65 -11.42 -2.27
CA GLY A 58 -0.80 -12.09 -3.56
C GLY A 58 -0.52 -11.18 -4.75
N ALA A 59 -0.29 -11.81 -5.91
CA ALA A 59 -0.15 -11.15 -7.20
C ALA A 59 -0.88 -11.95 -8.29
N SER A 60 -1.45 -11.25 -9.26
CA SER A 60 -2.09 -11.84 -10.44
C SER A 60 -1.90 -10.95 -11.66
N ALA A 61 -2.07 -11.49 -12.86
CA ALA A 61 -1.98 -10.73 -14.10
C ALA A 61 -3.04 -11.18 -15.11
N THR A 62 -3.39 -10.30 -16.05
CA THR A 62 -4.33 -10.60 -17.15
C THR A 62 -3.75 -11.61 -18.15
N SER A 63 -2.42 -11.66 -18.25
CA SER A 63 -1.65 -12.60 -19.07
C SER A 63 -0.24 -12.72 -18.51
N GLY A 64 0.52 -13.73 -18.93
CA GLY A 64 1.81 -14.07 -18.32
C GLY A 64 1.63 -14.70 -16.93
N THR A 65 2.71 -14.78 -16.18
CA THR A 65 2.74 -15.44 -14.87
C THR A 65 3.20 -14.44 -13.82
N ALA A 66 2.32 -14.12 -12.86
CA ALA A 66 2.68 -13.39 -11.66
C ALA A 66 3.06 -14.38 -10.55
N SER A 67 4.08 -14.05 -9.76
CA SER A 67 4.55 -14.83 -8.63
C SER A 67 4.86 -13.93 -7.43
N THR A 68 5.00 -14.53 -6.26
CA THR A 68 5.40 -13.85 -5.04
C THR A 68 6.49 -14.63 -4.32
N ALA A 69 7.48 -13.91 -3.80
CA ALA A 69 8.55 -14.46 -2.96
C ALA A 69 8.90 -13.44 -1.87
N GLY A 70 8.65 -13.79 -0.61
CA GLY A 70 8.79 -12.85 0.50
C GLY A 70 7.85 -11.64 0.32
N ASN A 71 8.40 -10.42 0.37
CA ASN A 71 7.65 -9.18 0.16
C ASN A 71 7.78 -8.63 -1.28
N THR A 72 8.22 -9.48 -2.21
CA THR A 72 8.45 -9.11 -3.61
C THR A 72 7.46 -9.85 -4.51
N ALA A 73 6.75 -9.10 -5.34
CA ALA A 73 5.98 -9.64 -6.45
C ALA A 73 6.83 -9.57 -7.72
N THR A 74 6.77 -10.62 -8.53
CA THR A 74 7.42 -10.66 -9.84
C THR A 74 6.42 -11.06 -10.90
N TRP A 75 6.70 -10.71 -12.15
CA TRP A 75 5.89 -11.15 -13.29
C TRP A 75 6.76 -11.36 -14.52
N ASN A 76 6.44 -12.44 -15.24
CA ASN A 76 7.09 -12.81 -16.50
C ASN A 76 6.05 -13.05 -17.60
N GLY A 77 6.36 -12.59 -18.80
CA GLY A 77 5.49 -12.76 -19.94
C GLY A 77 5.69 -11.72 -21.05
N SER A 78 5.04 -11.97 -22.18
CA SER A 78 5.11 -11.06 -23.33
C SER A 78 4.07 -9.93 -23.24
N ILE A 79 4.43 -8.74 -23.71
CA ILE A 79 3.50 -7.62 -23.91
C ILE A 79 3.33 -7.38 -25.42
N PRO A 80 2.12 -7.55 -25.99
CA PRO A 80 1.88 -7.36 -27.42
C PRO A 80 2.30 -5.96 -27.91
N ALA A 81 2.69 -5.87 -29.19
CA ALA A 81 2.94 -4.57 -29.83
C ALA A 81 1.70 -3.69 -29.75
N SER A 82 1.86 -2.41 -29.37
CA SER A 82 0.75 -1.47 -29.13
C SER A 82 -0.31 -1.98 -28.13
N GLY A 83 0.05 -2.94 -27.27
CA GLY A 83 -0.83 -3.59 -26.31
C GLY A 83 -0.41 -3.33 -24.86
N SER A 84 -1.15 -3.92 -23.93
CA SER A 84 -0.89 -3.82 -22.50
C SER A 84 -1.22 -5.09 -21.73
N VAL A 85 -0.62 -5.20 -20.54
CA VAL A 85 -0.92 -6.22 -19.54
C VAL A 85 -1.19 -5.51 -18.21
N THR A 86 -2.19 -5.97 -17.47
CA THR A 86 -2.50 -5.45 -16.13
C THR A 86 -2.12 -6.46 -15.07
N LEU A 87 -1.35 -6.01 -14.08
CA LEU A 87 -0.98 -6.76 -12.90
C LEU A 87 -1.75 -6.20 -11.71
N THR A 88 -2.14 -7.09 -10.80
CA THR A 88 -2.77 -6.75 -9.53
C THR A 88 -1.92 -7.31 -8.42
N ILE A 89 -1.47 -6.45 -7.51
CA ILE A 89 -0.72 -6.82 -6.31
C ILE A 89 -1.57 -6.46 -5.10
N THR A 90 -1.75 -7.41 -4.18
CA THR A 90 -2.52 -7.23 -2.95
C THR A 90 -1.60 -7.32 -1.74
N ALA A 91 -1.87 -6.49 -0.74
CA ALA A 91 -1.10 -6.43 0.50
C ALA A 91 -1.97 -6.05 1.69
N THR A 92 -1.48 -6.33 2.89
CA THR A 92 -2.06 -5.89 4.16
C THR A 92 -1.18 -4.83 4.80
N VAL A 93 -1.78 -3.78 5.37
CA VAL A 93 -1.06 -2.74 6.12
C VAL A 93 -0.63 -3.27 7.49
N ASN A 94 0.67 -3.17 7.77
CA ASN A 94 1.26 -3.65 9.02
C ASN A 94 1.01 -2.68 10.17
N ALA A 95 0.98 -3.20 11.41
CA ALA A 95 0.89 -2.38 12.62
C ALA A 95 2.11 -1.45 12.78
N GLY A 96 1.91 -0.31 13.45
CA GLY A 96 2.98 0.67 13.69
C GLY A 96 3.27 1.59 12.50
N THR A 97 2.39 1.60 11.50
CA THR A 97 2.48 2.44 10.30
C THR A 97 1.50 3.62 10.33
N GLU A 98 0.72 3.76 11.41
CA GLU A 98 -0.27 4.82 11.57
C GLU A 98 0.36 6.22 11.40
N GLY A 99 -0.27 7.06 10.58
CA GLY A 99 0.21 8.41 10.30
C GLY A 99 1.45 8.48 9.39
N THR A 100 1.93 7.36 8.88
CA THR A 100 3.05 7.32 7.92
C THR A 100 2.55 7.28 6.48
N THR A 101 3.39 7.77 5.56
CA THR A 101 3.21 7.57 4.13
C THR A 101 4.14 6.48 3.65
N LEU A 102 3.57 5.44 3.04
CA LEU A 102 4.31 4.35 2.42
C LEU A 102 4.37 4.60 0.91
N ASN A 103 5.58 4.61 0.36
CA ASN A 103 5.81 4.81 -1.07
C ASN A 103 6.18 3.47 -1.68
N ASN A 104 5.49 3.07 -2.76
CA ASN A 104 5.77 1.83 -3.45
C ASN A 104 6.10 2.06 -4.92
N GLN A 105 7.10 1.35 -5.44
CA GLN A 105 7.68 1.57 -6.77
C GLN A 105 8.04 0.22 -7.40
N GLY A 106 7.40 -0.12 -8.52
CA GLY A 106 7.76 -1.28 -9.33
C GLY A 106 8.76 -0.90 -10.42
N THR A 107 9.45 -1.90 -10.96
CA THR A 107 10.39 -1.80 -12.07
C THR A 107 10.05 -2.83 -13.14
N VAL A 108 9.94 -2.41 -14.38
CA VAL A 108 9.86 -3.27 -15.56
C VAL A 108 11.24 -3.34 -16.23
N SER A 109 11.62 -4.53 -16.67
CA SER A 109 12.82 -4.81 -17.48
C SER A 109 12.36 -5.43 -18.80
N PHE A 110 12.92 -4.97 -19.92
CA PHE A 110 12.49 -5.43 -21.24
C PHE A 110 13.60 -5.33 -22.29
N ASP A 111 13.45 -6.12 -23.34
CA ASP A 111 14.30 -6.16 -24.52
C ASP A 111 13.81 -5.13 -25.56
N SER A 112 14.52 -4.02 -25.66
CA SER A 112 14.11 -2.89 -26.51
C SER A 112 14.46 -3.13 -27.98
N ASP A 113 15.61 -3.76 -28.26
CA ASP A 113 16.12 -3.98 -29.62
C ASP A 113 15.93 -5.42 -30.14
N LEU A 114 15.32 -6.28 -29.34
CA LEU A 114 14.95 -7.67 -29.62
C LEU A 114 16.16 -8.59 -29.83
N ASN A 115 17.23 -8.36 -29.08
CA ASN A 115 18.45 -9.16 -29.16
C ASN A 115 18.45 -10.42 -28.27
N GLY A 116 17.40 -10.60 -27.45
CA GLY A 116 17.20 -11.77 -26.58
C GLY A 116 17.59 -11.56 -25.11
N SER A 117 17.92 -10.34 -24.69
CA SER A 117 18.13 -10.02 -23.27
C SER A 117 17.40 -8.74 -22.85
N ASN A 118 17.20 -8.57 -21.54
CA ASN A 118 16.49 -7.41 -20.99
C ASN A 118 17.52 -6.32 -20.59
N GLU A 119 17.78 -5.33 -21.46
CA GLU A 119 18.75 -4.24 -21.20
C GLU A 119 18.10 -2.89 -20.92
N SER A 120 16.79 -2.77 -21.16
CA SER A 120 16.05 -1.55 -20.88
C SER A 120 15.21 -1.71 -19.63
N THR A 121 15.10 -0.64 -18.84
CA THR A 121 14.28 -0.61 -17.64
C THR A 121 13.42 0.65 -17.59
N ALA A 122 12.26 0.53 -16.96
CA ALA A 122 11.44 1.66 -16.56
C ALA A 122 10.87 1.40 -15.17
N VAL A 123 10.61 2.46 -14.42
CA VAL A 123 9.90 2.36 -13.14
C VAL A 123 8.42 2.66 -13.37
N THR A 124 7.54 2.12 -12.53
CA THR A 124 6.13 2.53 -12.53
C THR A 124 5.97 4.02 -12.28
N ASP A 125 4.88 4.60 -12.74
CA ASP A 125 4.57 6.01 -12.49
C ASP A 125 3.16 6.14 -11.91
N ASP A 126 3.02 6.92 -10.84
CA ASP A 126 1.72 7.31 -10.33
C ASP A 126 1.12 8.42 -11.22
N PRO A 127 0.04 8.14 -11.98
CA PRO A 127 -0.56 9.13 -12.87
C PRO A 127 -1.20 10.32 -12.14
N GLY A 128 -1.39 10.23 -10.82
CA GLY A 128 -1.85 11.34 -9.99
C GLY A 128 -0.76 12.35 -9.62
N VAL A 129 0.51 12.06 -9.90
CA VAL A 129 1.67 12.90 -9.55
C VAL A 129 2.29 13.48 -10.82
N THR A 130 2.53 14.78 -10.82
CA THR A 130 3.19 15.44 -11.96
C THR A 130 4.65 15.01 -12.06
N GLY A 131 5.07 14.55 -13.24
CA GLY A 131 6.42 14.07 -13.49
C GLY A 131 6.38 12.70 -14.16
N THR A 132 7.48 11.97 -14.11
CA THR A 132 7.55 10.59 -14.60
C THR A 132 8.38 9.75 -13.63
N GLY A 133 7.98 8.49 -13.45
CA GLY A 133 8.66 7.55 -12.56
C GLY A 133 8.48 7.88 -11.09
N ASN A 134 7.31 8.41 -10.73
CA ASN A 134 6.95 8.70 -9.36
C ASN A 134 6.48 7.43 -8.64
N PRO A 135 6.89 7.22 -7.39
CA PRO A 135 6.33 6.15 -6.58
C PRO A 135 4.86 6.44 -6.29
N THR A 136 4.09 5.39 -6.01
CA THR A 136 2.69 5.50 -5.62
C THR A 136 2.59 5.62 -4.10
N PRO A 137 2.31 6.81 -3.53
CA PRO A 137 2.17 7.00 -2.10
C PRO A 137 0.80 6.48 -1.62
N ILE A 138 0.80 5.87 -0.44
CA ILE A 138 -0.41 5.67 0.36
C ILE A 138 -0.18 6.25 1.75
N THR A 139 -1.13 7.03 2.25
CA THR A 139 -1.08 7.57 3.61
C THR A 139 -1.94 6.70 4.51
N ILE A 140 -1.30 6.07 5.51
CA ILE A 140 -2.00 5.24 6.48
C ILE A 140 -2.68 6.17 7.48
N THR A 141 -4.00 6.23 7.40
CA THR A 141 -4.80 6.96 8.37
C THR A 141 -4.73 6.25 9.72
N GLY A 142 -4.52 7.02 10.78
CA GLY A 142 -4.65 6.50 12.14
C GLY A 142 -6.08 6.02 12.39
N LEU A 143 -6.26 5.14 13.37
CA LEU A 143 -7.60 4.85 13.88
C LEU A 143 -8.27 6.17 14.29
N PRO A 144 -9.59 6.33 14.09
CA PRO A 144 -10.29 7.47 14.67
C PRO A 144 -9.97 7.49 16.16
N VAL A 145 -9.56 8.65 16.69
CA VAL A 145 -9.35 8.82 18.13
C VAL A 145 -10.65 8.40 18.79
N GLN A 146 -10.67 7.23 19.42
CA GLN A 146 -11.83 6.81 20.18
C GLN A 146 -11.89 7.76 21.37
N GLU A 147 -12.83 8.71 21.35
CA GLU A 147 -13.04 9.60 22.49
C GLU A 147 -13.21 8.71 23.73
N ILE A 148 -12.27 8.83 24.67
CA ILE A 148 -12.49 8.24 26.00
C ILE A 148 -13.73 8.96 26.53
N PRO A 149 -14.82 8.26 26.86
CA PRO A 149 -16.01 8.91 27.38
C PRO A 149 -15.58 9.72 28.61
N THR A 150 -15.62 11.04 28.49
CA THR A 150 -15.43 11.91 29.63
C THR A 150 -16.64 11.76 30.53
N VAL A 151 -16.42 11.79 31.85
CA VAL A 151 -17.55 11.98 32.77
C VAL A 151 -18.20 13.30 32.39
N SER A 152 -19.49 13.26 32.04
CA SER A 152 -20.28 14.46 31.84
C SER A 152 -20.21 15.34 33.10
N GLU A 153 -20.51 16.63 32.99
CA GLU A 153 -20.58 17.50 34.18
C GLU A 153 -21.48 16.91 35.26
N ILE A 154 -22.59 16.27 34.87
CA ILE A 154 -23.49 15.55 35.79
C ILE A 154 -22.79 14.35 36.44
N GLY A 155 -22.05 13.55 35.67
CA GLY A 155 -21.26 12.43 36.19
C GLY A 155 -20.17 12.89 37.16
N LEU A 156 -19.52 14.01 36.87
CA LEU A 156 -18.50 14.61 37.73
C LEU A 156 -19.10 15.16 39.03
N LEU A 157 -20.26 15.83 38.95
CA LEU A 157 -21.00 16.31 40.11
C LEU A 157 -21.48 15.17 41.01
N ALA A 158 -21.99 14.08 40.42
CA ALA A 158 -22.44 12.91 41.17
C ALA A 158 -21.28 12.23 41.92
N LEU A 159 -20.11 12.11 41.28
CA LEU A 159 -18.90 11.60 41.91
C LEU A 159 -18.47 12.49 43.09
N GLY A 160 -18.47 13.81 42.90
CA GLY A 160 -18.15 14.79 43.93
C GLY A 160 -19.10 14.73 45.13
N LEU A 161 -20.41 14.66 44.89
CA LEU A 161 -21.42 14.54 45.94
C LEU A 161 -21.29 13.22 46.72
N GLY A 162 -21.01 12.12 46.02
CA GLY A 162 -20.76 10.82 46.63
C GLY A 162 -19.58 10.83 47.59
N LEU A 163 -18.47 11.47 47.19
CA LEU A 163 -17.29 11.63 48.05
C LEU A 163 -17.58 12.48 49.30
N LEU A 164 -18.35 13.57 49.16
CA LEU A 164 -18.74 14.41 50.28
C LEU A 164 -19.66 13.67 51.27
N LEU A 165 -20.63 12.89 50.78
CA LEU A 165 -21.49 12.06 51.61
C LEU A 165 -20.70 10.96 52.33
N ALA A 166 -19.76 10.30 51.64
CA ALA A 166 -18.87 9.32 52.25
C ALA A 166 -18.01 9.95 53.37
N ALA A 167 -17.39 11.11 53.11
CA ALA A 167 -16.62 11.84 54.12
C ALA A 167 -17.48 12.23 55.33
N TRP A 168 -18.68 12.74 55.10
CA TRP A 168 -19.60 13.14 56.16
C TRP A 168 -20.06 11.96 57.02
N THR A 169 -20.39 10.81 56.42
CA THR A 169 -20.77 9.61 57.17
C THR A 169 -19.62 9.06 58.00
N ILE A 170 -18.39 9.11 57.49
CA ILE A 170 -17.18 8.70 58.24
C ILE A 170 -16.95 9.65 59.43
N LEU A 171 -17.06 10.96 59.23
CA LEU A 171 -16.90 11.95 60.31
C LEU A 171 -17.97 11.78 61.39
N ARG A 172 -19.25 11.62 61.02
CA ARG A 172 -20.33 11.36 61.98
C ARG A 172 -20.11 10.08 62.80
N ARG A 173 -19.63 9.00 62.18
CA ARG A 173 -19.33 7.74 62.87
C ARG A 173 -18.16 7.88 63.85
N ARG A 174 -17.21 8.78 63.59
CA ARG A 174 -16.10 9.09 64.50
C ARG A 174 -16.55 9.95 65.69
N SER A 175 -17.41 10.94 65.46
CA SER A 175 -17.93 11.81 66.53
C SER A 175 -18.83 11.10 67.54
N ALA A 176 -19.48 9.99 67.17
CA ALA A 176 -20.37 9.22 68.04
C ALA A 176 -19.65 8.17 68.92
N ARG A 177 -18.32 8.08 68.85
CA ARG A 177 -17.49 7.12 69.62
C ARG A 177 -16.64 7.78 70.72
N VAL A 178 -16.92 9.04 71.06
CA VAL A 178 -16.33 9.80 72.19
C VAL A 178 -17.41 10.00 73.23
#